data_AF-A0A950JIQ7-F1
#
_entry.id   AF-A0A950JIQ7-F1
#
_cell.length_a   1.000
_cell.length_b   1.000
_cell.length_c   1.000
_cell.angle_alpha   90.00
_cell.angle_beta   90.00
_cell.angle_gamma   90.00
#
_symmetry.space_group_name_H-M   'P 1'
#
loop_
_entity.id
_entity.type
_entity.pdbx_description
1 polymer ?
#
loop_
_entity_poly.entity_id
_entity_poly.type
_entity_poly.pdbx_seq_one_letter_code
_entity_poly.pdbx_strand_id
1 'polypeptide(L)' 'MARTDDPDSANSQFFIMFGDGGFLDGKYTAFGEVTSGMDAVDKIKAGTEGNNGAVDNPDKIVTLRMASGAK' A
#
# COMPACT_ATOMS: atom_id res chain seq x y z
N MET A 1 -5.69 4.23 -2.47
CA MET A 1 -6.44 2.98 -2.76
C MET A 1 -6.04 2.49 -4.14
N ALA A 2 -5.68 1.22 -4.31
CA ALA A 2 -5.39 0.70 -5.66
C ALA A 2 -6.71 0.48 -6.42
N ARG A 3 -6.67 0.62 -7.75
CA ARG A 3 -7.81 0.47 -8.65
C ARG A 3 -7.36 0.01 -10.04
N THR A 4 -8.29 -0.46 -10.85
CA THR A 4 -8.08 -0.62 -12.30
C THR A 4 -8.24 0.73 -13.00
N ASP A 5 -8.31 0.75 -14.33
CA ASP A 5 -8.55 1.96 -15.12
C ASP A 5 -9.90 2.62 -14.82
N ASP A 6 -10.89 1.84 -14.37
CA ASP A 6 -12.17 2.37 -13.92
C ASP A 6 -11.99 3.11 -12.56
N PRO A 7 -12.28 4.42 -12.49
CA PRO A 7 -12.09 5.21 -11.26
C PRO A 7 -12.88 4.66 -10.06
N ASP A 8 -14.00 3.98 -10.28
CA ASP A 8 -14.88 3.48 -9.23
C ASP A 8 -14.63 1.99 -8.89
N SER A 9 -13.54 1.41 -9.39
CA SER A 9 -13.19 -0.01 -9.17
C SER A 9 -12.43 -0.30 -7.87
N ALA A 10 -12.10 0.73 -7.08
CA ALA A 10 -11.37 0.55 -5.83
C ALA A 10 -12.17 -0.33 -4.84
N ASN A 11 -11.50 -1.30 -4.22
CA ASN A 11 -12.12 -2.20 -3.22
C ASN A 11 -11.20 -2.39 -2.01
N SER A 12 -10.52 -3.54 -1.88
CA SER A 12 -9.73 -3.89 -0.70
C SER A 12 -8.22 -3.68 -0.86
N GLN A 13 -7.76 -3.47 -2.09
CA GLN A 13 -6.34 -3.29 -2.38
C GLN A 13 -5.90 -1.86 -2.06
N PHE A 14 -4.83 -1.73 -1.29
CA PHE A 14 -4.21 -0.45 -0.96
C PHE A 14 -2.71 -0.52 -1.21
N PHE A 15 -2.06 0.64 -1.20
CA PHE A 15 -0.61 0.76 -1.30
C PHE A 15 -0.15 1.83 -0.33
N ILE A 16 1.11 1.71 0.10
CA ILE A 16 1.82 2.72 0.89
C ILE A 16 2.93 3.26 0.00
N MET A 17 3.06 4.58 -0.05
CA MET A 17 4.12 5.23 -0.81
C MET A 17 5.45 5.09 -0.08
N PHE A 18 6.52 4.68 -0.77
CA PHE A 18 7.89 4.69 -0.24
C PHE A 18 8.54 6.09 -0.31
N GLY A 19 7.89 7.04 -0.98
CA GLY A 19 8.37 8.41 -1.15
C GLY A 19 7.31 9.29 -1.79
N ASP A 20 7.71 10.46 -2.31
CA ASP A 20 6.78 11.44 -2.87
C ASP A 20 6.00 10.90 -4.08
N GLY A 21 4.68 11.10 -4.06
CA GLY A 21 3.74 10.49 -5.00
C GLY A 21 2.87 11.47 -5.80
N GLY A 22 3.23 12.75 -5.86
CA GLY A 22 2.33 13.81 -6.38
C GLY A 22 1.81 13.61 -7.81
N PHE A 23 2.45 12.75 -8.61
CA PHE A 23 1.94 12.34 -9.93
C PHE A 23 0.62 11.53 -9.88
N LEU A 24 0.23 11.05 -8.69
CA LEU A 24 -1.01 10.32 -8.42
C LEU A 24 -2.13 11.22 -7.88
N ASP A 25 -1.85 12.49 -7.60
CA ASP A 25 -2.83 13.43 -7.05
C ASP A 25 -4.00 13.61 -8.02
N GLY A 26 -5.22 13.62 -7.47
CA GLY A 26 -6.46 13.65 -8.24
C GLY A 26 -6.79 12.38 -9.02
N LYS A 27 -5.92 11.35 -9.00
CA LYS A 27 -6.12 10.07 -9.72
C LYS A 27 -6.44 8.89 -8.80
N TYR A 28 -6.07 8.99 -7.52
CA TYR A 28 -6.23 7.94 -6.52
C TYR A 28 -6.73 8.51 -5.19
N THR A 29 -7.55 7.73 -4.49
CA THR A 29 -8.05 8.10 -3.15
C THR A 29 -6.98 7.83 -2.09
N ALA A 30 -6.36 8.90 -1.58
CA ALA A 30 -5.58 8.86 -0.34
C ALA A 30 -6.54 8.84 0.86
N PHE A 31 -6.35 7.93 1.81
CA PHE A 31 -7.27 7.73 2.94
C PHE A 31 -6.58 7.65 4.31
N GLY A 32 -5.25 7.74 4.35
CA GLY A 32 -4.48 7.67 5.59
C GLY A 32 -2.99 7.86 5.34
N GLU A 33 -2.25 8.02 6.43
CA GLU A 33 -0.80 8.15 6.46
C GLU A 33 -0.21 7.19 7.50
N VAL A 34 1.04 6.78 7.29
CA VAL A 34 1.77 5.97 8.27
C VAL A 34 2.37 6.92 9.30
N THR A 35 1.82 6.93 10.51
CA THR A 35 2.30 7.78 11.61
C THR A 35 3.52 7.21 12.34
N SER A 36 3.80 5.91 12.19
CA SER A 36 4.92 5.20 12.82
C SER A 36 5.25 3.91 12.08
N GLY A 37 6.52 3.52 12.04
CA GLY A 37 6.96 2.23 11.48
C GLY A 37 7.23 2.23 9.97
N MET A 38 7.52 3.38 9.36
CA MET A 38 7.93 3.45 7.95
C MET A 38 9.23 2.67 7.68
N ASP A 39 10.13 2.54 8.66
CA ASP A 39 11.34 1.72 8.52
C ASP A 39 11.05 0.23 8.34
N ALA A 40 9.88 -0.25 8.79
CA ALA A 40 9.40 -1.60 8.50
C ALA A 40 8.78 -1.70 7.11
N VAL A 41 8.07 -0.65 6.67
CA VAL A 41 7.54 -0.55 5.30
C VAL A 41 8.67 -0.58 4.28
N ASP A 42 9.76 0.15 4.52
CA ASP A 42 10.94 0.22 3.64
C ASP A 42 11.67 -1.13 3.50
N LYS A 43 11.44 -2.07 4.44
CA LYS A 43 12.03 -3.42 4.43
C LYS A 43 11.18 -4.44 3.69
N ILE A 44 9.94 -4.09 3.31
CA ILE A 44 9.07 -4.99 2.53
C ILE A 44 9.77 -5.36 1.23
N LYS A 45 9.76 -6.64 0.88
CA LYS A 45 10.42 -7.14 -0.33
C LYS A 45 9.87 -6.44 -1.57
N ALA A 46 10.73 -5.66 -2.24
CA ALA A 46 10.40 -5.02 -3.50
C ALA A 46 10.58 -5.97 -4.68
N GLY A 47 9.61 -5.96 -5.61
CA GLY A 47 9.76 -6.60 -6.93
C GLY A 47 10.47 -5.69 -7.92
N THR A 48 10.77 -6.24 -9.09
CA THR A 48 11.36 -5.48 -10.19
C THR A 48 10.29 -4.89 -11.09
N GLU A 49 10.59 -3.77 -11.75
CA GLU A 49 9.71 -3.18 -12.76
C GLU A 49 9.40 -4.17 -13.90
N GLY A 50 10.42 -4.94 -14.33
CA GLY A 50 10.26 -5.97 -15.36
C GLY A 50 9.30 -7.11 -14.98
N ASN A 51 8.97 -7.27 -13.70
CA ASN A 51 7.96 -8.21 -13.21
C ASN A 51 6.75 -7.49 -12.59
N ASN A 52 6.51 -6.23 -12.96
CA ASN A 52 5.43 -5.39 -12.44
C ASN A 52 5.33 -5.38 -10.90
N GLY A 53 6.48 -5.36 -10.22
CA GLY A 53 6.56 -5.37 -8.76
C GLY A 53 6.22 -6.70 -8.09
N ALA A 54 5.93 -7.77 -8.83
CA ALA A 54 5.66 -9.08 -8.24
C ALA A 54 6.93 -9.72 -7.67
N VAL A 55 6.77 -10.42 -6.54
CA VAL A 55 7.83 -11.09 -5.79
C VAL A 55 7.47 -12.53 -5.45
N ASP A 56 8.47 -13.42 -5.43
CA ASP A 56 8.32 -14.74 -4.84
C ASP A 56 8.32 -14.65 -3.31
N ASN A 57 7.47 -15.43 -2.64
CA ASN A 57 7.33 -15.44 -1.17
C ASN A 57 7.16 -14.03 -0.57
N PRO A 58 6.05 -13.33 -0.86
CA PRO A 58 5.80 -11.98 -0.36
C PRO A 58 5.67 -11.95 1.17
N ASP A 59 6.04 -10.82 1.76
CA ASP A 59 5.67 -10.47 3.14
C ASP A 59 4.14 -10.50 3.31
N LYS A 60 3.69 -10.81 4.53
CA LYS A 60 2.26 -11.04 4.81
C LYS A 60 1.78 -10.15 5.95
N ILE A 61 0.59 -9.60 5.78
CA ILE A 61 -0.16 -9.01 6.89
C ILE A 61 -0.64 -10.18 7.78
N VAL A 62 0.09 -10.45 8.86
CA VAL A 62 -0.27 -11.52 9.82
C VAL A 62 -1.50 -11.13 10.64
N THR A 63 -1.63 -9.85 10.96
CA THR A 63 -2.77 -9.32 11.72
C THR A 63 -2.95 -7.84 11.37
N LEU A 64 -4.20 -7.43 11.15
CA LEU A 64 -4.59 -6.04 10.99
C LEU A 64 -5.73 -5.74 11.98
N ARG A 65 -5.60 -4.68 12.76
CA ARG A 65 -6.58 -4.30 13.79
C ARG A 65 -6.74 -2.80 13.83
N MET A 66 -7.96 -2.36 14.10
CA MET A 66 -8.22 -0.99 14.52
C MET A 66 -7.69 -0.80 15.94
N ALA A 67 -7.11 0.37 16.24
CA ALA A 67 -6.61 0.69 17.58
C ALA A 67 -7.70 0.54 18.66
N SER A 68 -8.95 0.88 18.33
CA SER A 68 -10.12 0.70 19.20
C SER A 68 -10.52 -0.77 19.45
N GLY A 69 -9.98 -1.71 18.66
CA GLY A 69 -10.21 -3.15 18.77
C GLY A 69 -9.03 -3.95 19.33
N ALA A 70 -7.95 -3.27 19.76
CA ALA A 70 -6.83 -3.91 20.45
C ALA A 70 -7.21 -4.18 21.92
N LYS A 71 -7.71 -5.40 22.19
CA LYS A 71 -7.74 -6.01 23.52
C LYS A 71 -6.78 -7.20 23.55
#